data_AF-A0A453G316-F1
#
_entry.id   AF-A0A453G316-F1
#
_cell.length_a   1.000
_cell.length_b   1.000
_cell.length_c   1.000
_cell.angle_alpha   90.00
_cell.angle_beta   90.00
_cell.angle_gamma   90.00
#
_symmetry.space_group_name_H-M   'P 1'
#
loop_
_entity.id
_entity.type
_entity.pdbx_description
1 polymer ?
#
loop_
_entity_poly.entity_id
_entity_poly.type
_entity_poly.pdbx_seq_one_letter_code
_entity_poly.pdbx_strand_id
1 'polypeptide(L)'
;MLHGGRPLSLRGSLKALEADIHHANTLAHAIHRAYGGTCVQMRLSYSSMAPIILNLIQWMDCSCSLSYTLPSYLGLLEVLVYKGLC
;
A
#
# COMPACT_ATOMS: atom_id res chain seq x y z
N MET A 1 -1.85 29.36 4.56
CA MET A 1 -1.54 28.16 3.74
C MET A 1 -1.44 26.96 4.68
N LEU A 2 -2.57 26.34 5.00
CA LEU A 2 -2.63 25.06 5.69
C LEU A 2 -3.44 24.18 4.74
N HIS A 3 -2.77 23.30 3.99
CA HIS A 3 -3.47 22.34 3.16
C HIS A 3 -4.27 21.42 4.10
N GLY A 4 -5.59 21.56 4.03
CA GLY A 4 -6.54 20.90 4.91
C GLY A 4 -6.29 19.39 4.94
N GLY A 5 -6.01 18.89 6.14
CA GLY A 5 -6.07 17.47 6.43
C GLY A 5 -7.49 16.99 6.18
N ARG A 6 -7.73 16.44 4.99
CA ARG A 6 -8.79 15.45 4.82
C ARG A 6 -8.52 14.36 5.86
N PRO A 7 -9.51 13.88 6.61
CA PRO A 7 -9.37 12.61 7.29
C PRO A 7 -8.99 11.60 6.20
N LEU A 8 -7.74 11.15 6.23
CA LEU A 8 -7.25 10.11 5.35
C LEU A 8 -7.99 8.86 5.75
N SER A 9 -9.12 8.57 5.09
CA SER A 9 -9.79 7.30 5.29
C SER A 9 -8.78 6.21 4.98
N LEU A 10 -8.76 5.16 5.80
CA LEU A 10 -7.81 4.05 5.63
C LEU A 10 -7.82 3.53 4.19
N ARG A 11 -9.01 3.47 3.58
CA ARG A 11 -9.23 3.12 2.18
C ARG A 11 -8.64 4.14 1.18
N GLY A 12 -8.66 5.43 1.50
CA GLY A 12 -8.01 6.47 0.70
C GLY A 12 -6.49 6.38 0.73
N SER A 13 -5.91 6.22 1.93
CA SER A 13 -4.46 6.02 2.10
C SER A 13 -3.98 4.75 1.39
N LEU A 14 -4.75 3.67 1.49
CA LEU A 14 -4.46 2.41 0.83
C LEU A 14 -4.42 2.55 -0.70
N LYS A 15 -5.39 3.27 -1.27
CA LYS A 15 -5.42 3.55 -2.71
C LYS A 15 -4.24 4.41 -3.16
N ALA A 16 -3.85 5.40 -2.36
CA ALA A 16 -2.67 6.21 -2.64
C ALA A 16 -1.40 5.34 -2.64
N LEU A 17 -1.24 4.48 -1.63
CA LEU A 17 -0.11 3.54 -1.54
C LEU A 17 -0.04 2.58 -2.74
N GLU A 18 -1.18 2.05 -3.19
CA GLU A 18 -1.26 1.18 -4.36
C GLU A 18 -0.86 1.91 -5.65
N ALA A 19 -1.29 3.17 -5.80
CA ALA A 19 -0.88 4.02 -6.91
C ALA A 19 0.64 4.31 -6.89
N ASP A 20 1.20 4.56 -5.70
CA ASP A 20 2.64 4.78 -5.52
C ASP A 20 3.46 3.53 -5.86
N ILE A 21 2.99 2.34 -5.46
CA ILE A 21 3.61 1.05 -5.84
C ILE A 21 3.58 0.85 -7.36
N HIS A 22 2.45 1.15 -8.00
CA HIS A 22 2.35 1.09 -9.45
C HIS A 22 3.31 2.06 -10.15
N HIS A 23 3.42 3.28 -9.64
CA HIS A 23 4.35 4.28 -10.17
C HIS A 23 5.81 3.84 -10.03
N ALA A 24 6.19 3.31 -8.85
CA ALA A 24 7.53 2.77 -8.62
C ALA A 24 7.87 1.61 -9.57
N ASN A 25 6.91 0.73 -9.86
CA ASN A 25 7.08 -0.34 -10.85
C ASN A 25 7.30 0.19 -12.27
N THR A 26 6.54 1.20 -12.69
CA THR A 26 6.72 1.85 -14.00
C THR A 26 8.13 2.44 -14.11
N LEU A 27 8.60 3.11 -13.07
CA LEU A 27 9.94 3.70 -13.02
C LEU A 27 11.04 2.62 -13.03
N ALA A 28 10.88 1.56 -12.23
CA ALA A 28 11.80 0.42 -12.22
C ALA A 28 11.89 -0.26 -13.60
N HIS A 29 10.75 -0.42 -14.30
CA HIS A 29 10.71 -0.97 -15.65
C HIS A 29 11.36 -0.04 -16.68
N ALA A 30 11.18 1.28 -16.57
CA ALA A 30 11.80 2.26 -17.44
C ALA A 30 13.33 2.30 -17.29
N ILE A 31 13.84 2.27 -16.06
CA ILE A 31 15.28 2.17 -15.77
C ILE A 31 15.84 0.85 -16.31
N HIS A 32 15.11 -0.25 -16.12
CA HIS A 32 15.53 -1.54 -16.62
C HIS A 32 15.72 -1.55 -18.14
N ARG A 33 14.78 -1.01 -18.91
CA ARG A 33 14.90 -0.91 -20.38
C ARG A 33 16.12 -0.12 -20.84
N ALA A 34 16.58 0.84 -20.04
CA ALA A 34 17.71 1.69 -20.38
C ALA A 34 19.07 1.04 -20.10
N TYR A 35 19.18 0.18 -19.08
CA TYR A 35 20.47 -0.33 -18.60
C TYR A 35 20.65 -1.85 -18.73
N GLY A 36 19.58 -2.62 -18.92
CA GLY A 36 19.61 -4.09 -18.93
C GLY A 36 19.96 -4.68 -17.55
N GLY A 37 19.26 -5.73 -17.11
CA GLY A 37 19.59 -6.36 -15.83
C GLY A 37 18.47 -7.19 -15.23
N THR A 38 18.31 -7.14 -13.91
CA THR A 38 17.23 -7.80 -13.17
C THR A 38 16.16 -6.78 -12.81
N CYS A 39 14.89 -7.10 -13.04
CA CYS A 39 13.77 -6.21 -12.74
C CYS A 39 13.32 -6.38 -11.30
N VAL A 40 13.06 -5.26 -10.63
CA VAL A 40 12.44 -5.25 -9.31
C VAL A 40 11.00 -4.82 -9.52
N GLN A 41 10.07 -5.67 -9.08
CA GLN A 41 8.66 -5.36 -9.11
C GLN A 41 8.08 -5.55 -7.72
N MET A 42 7.25 -4.59 -7.33
CA MET A 42 6.60 -4.49 -6.03
C MET A 42 5.11 -4.76 -6.20
N ARG A 43 4.50 -5.48 -5.28
CA ARG A 43 3.05 -5.71 -5.29
C ARG A 43 2.51 -5.63 -3.89
N LEU A 44 1.41 -4.91 -3.74
CA LEU A 44 0.65 -4.89 -2.52
C LEU A 44 -0.17 -6.19 -2.44
N SER A 45 0.10 -6.99 -1.43
CA SER A 45 -0.66 -8.19 -1.09
C SER A 45 -1.61 -7.89 0.06
N TYR A 46 -2.79 -8.47 -0.04
CA TYR A 46 -3.83 -8.39 0.98
C TYR A 46 -4.09 -9.79 1.51
N SER A 47 -4.08 -9.94 2.83
CA SER A 47 -4.53 -11.18 3.45
C SER A 47 -6.02 -11.41 3.15
N SER A 48 -6.47 -12.66 3.10
CA SER A 48 -7.88 -13.02 2.89
C SER A 48 -8.82 -12.35 3.91
N MET A 49 -8.31 -12.08 5.12
CA MET A 49 -9.05 -11.41 6.19
C MET A 49 -8.92 -9.88 6.18
N ALA A 50 -8.05 -9.32 5.33
CA ALA A 50 -7.85 -7.88 5.19
C ALA A 50 -9.13 -7.10 4.90
N PRO A 51 -9.97 -7.45 3.91
CA PRO A 51 -11.18 -6.66 3.63
C PRO A 51 -12.17 -6.66 4.80
N ILE A 52 -12.30 -7.76 5.54
CA ILE A 52 -13.20 -7.87 6.70
C ILE A 52 -12.69 -6.97 7.83
N ILE A 53 -11.39 -7.06 8.15
CA ILE A 53 -10.81 -6.28 9.24
C ILE A 53 -10.73 -4.79 8.89
N LEU A 54 -10.41 -4.43 7.63
CA LEU A 54 -10.44 -3.05 7.17
C LEU A 54 -11.86 -2.47 7.27
N ASN A 55 -12.88 -3.26 6.97
CA ASN A 55 -14.28 -2.84 7.11
C ASN A 55 -14.69 -2.70 8.59
N LEU A 56 -14.19 -3.58 9.48
CA LEU A 56 -14.39 -3.44 10.94
C LEU A 56 -13.70 -2.19 11.49
N ILE A 57 -12.46 -1.91 11.08
CA ILE A 57 -11.72 -0.71 11.49
C ILE A 57 -12.44 0.55 10.98
N GLN A 58 -12.88 0.54 9.72
CA GLN A 58 -13.68 1.64 9.15
C GLN A 58 -15.02 1.81 9.87
N TRP A 59 -15.61 0.73 10.38
CA TRP A 59 -16.82 0.82 11.19
C TRP A 59 -16.54 1.37 12.59
N MET A 60 -15.32 1.18 13.11
CA MET A 60 -14.85 1.74 14.39
C MET A 60 -14.25 3.17 14.29
N ASP A 61 -14.30 3.82 13.12
CA ASP A 61 -13.60 5.07 12.73
C ASP A 61 -13.90 6.36 13.55
N CYS A 62 -14.33 6.30 14.80
CA CYS A 62 -14.59 7.50 15.60
C CYS A 62 -13.73 7.70 16.86
N SER A 63 -12.95 6.72 17.37
CA SER A 63 -12.43 6.89 18.75
C SER A 63 -10.99 6.52 19.06
N CYS A 64 -10.24 5.79 18.22
CA CYS A 64 -8.97 5.23 18.70
C CYS A 64 -7.80 5.36 17.73
N SER A 65 -6.67 5.83 18.29
CA SER A 65 -5.30 5.66 17.80
C SER A 65 -4.93 4.26 17.29
N LEU A 66 -5.76 3.26 17.55
CA LEU A 66 -5.52 1.88 17.16
C LEU A 66 -5.79 1.61 15.67
N SER A 67 -6.53 2.48 14.98
CA SER A 67 -6.86 2.35 13.54
C SER A 67 -5.61 2.29 12.64
N TYR A 68 -4.56 3.03 12.98
CA TYR A 68 -3.33 3.09 12.17
C TYR A 68 -2.31 2.00 12.50
N THR A 69 -2.33 1.43 13.71
CA THR A 69 -1.38 0.39 14.15
C THR A 69 -1.88 -1.04 13.91
N LEU A 70 -3.20 -1.27 13.97
CA LEU A 70 -3.78 -2.59 13.77
C LEU A 70 -3.47 -3.21 12.40
N PRO A 71 -3.60 -2.49 11.27
CA PRO A 71 -3.41 -3.10 9.95
C PRO A 71 -2.01 -3.67 9.74
N SER A 72 -1.00 -2.97 10.25
CA SER A 72 0.40 -3.40 10.21
C SER A 72 0.69 -4.52 11.20
N TYR A 73 0.12 -4.48 12.41
CA TYR A 73 0.36 -5.51 13.44
C TYR A 73 -0.30 -6.86 13.09
N LEU A 74 -1.44 -6.82 12.41
CA LEU A 74 -2.18 -8.01 11.96
C LEU A 74 -1.64 -8.60 10.65
N GLY A 75 -0.63 -7.97 10.02
CA GLY A 75 -0.08 -8.44 8.74
C GLY A 75 -1.11 -8.44 7.60
N LEU A 76 -2.07 -7.51 7.62
CA LEU A 76 -3.17 -7.49 6.64
C LEU A 76 -2.71 -6.95 5.29
N LEU A 77 -1.65 -6.15 5.31
CA LEU A 77 -1.04 -5.47 4.18
C LEU A 77 0.44 -5.86 4.15
N GLU A 78 0.84 -6.54 3.08
CA GLU A 78 2.24 -6.93 2.88
C GLU A 78 2.70 -6.42 1.52
N VAL A 79 3.78 -5.65 1.51
CA VAL A 79 4.40 -5.20 0.25
C VAL A 79 5.44 -6.24 -0.14
N LEU A 80 5.10 -7.05 -1.13
CA LEU A 80 6.00 -8.05 -1.70
C LEU A 80 6.91 -7.37 -2.72
N VAL A 81 8.22 -7.52 -2.56
CA VAL A 81 9.22 -7.07 -3.53
C VAL A 81 9.86 -8.30 -4.14
N TYR A 82 9.69 -8.49 -5.45
CA TYR A 82 10.25 -9.60 -6.18
C TYR A 82 11.24 -9.12 -7.22
N LYS A 83 12.33 -9.88 -7.33
CA LYS A 83 13.37 -9.70 -8.33
C LYS A 83 13.16 -10.71 -9.44
N GLY A 84 12.67 -10.25 -10.59
CA GLY A 84 12.49 -11.07 -11.79
C GLY A 84 13.69 -10.93 -12.73
N LEU A 85 13.99 -12.00 -13.48
CA LEU A 85 14.69 -11.86 -14.76
C LEU A 85 13.66 -11.29 -15.75
N CYS A 86 13.99 -10.20 -16.43
CA CYS A 86 13.13 -9.62 -17.47
C CYS A 86 13.50 -10.14 -18.85
#